data_AF-A0A935UKA3-F1
#
_entry.id   AF-A0A935UKA3-F1
#
_cell.length_a   1.000
_cell.length_b   1.000
_cell.length_c   1.000
_cell.angle_alpha   90.00
_cell.angle_beta   90.00
_cell.angle_gamma   90.00
#
_symmetry.space_group_name_H-M   'P 1'
#
loop_
_entity.id
_entity.type
_entity.pdbx_description
1 polymer ?
#
loop_
_entity_poly.entity_id
_entity_poly.type
_entity_poly.pdbx_seq_one_letter_code
_entity_poly.pdbx_strand_id
1 'polypeptide(L)'
;MKSVTEIIKRKSWLIVFAGVLLAGLCGSVCVQAQDSTAGKTVTQKKFQRLINKKNAVLLDVRTAEEYKSGHIPGAVQIDVQKTDDFKKQIESLDKKNTYLLYCRSGKRSNAAKMLMKAMGFTKLYDLEGGFIKWTGSKEQ
;
A
#
# COMPACT_ATOMS: atom_id res chain seq x y z
N MET A 1 -0.46 -53.01 26.99
CA MET A 1 -0.34 -52.23 28.24
C MET A 1 0.99 -52.53 28.93
N LYS A 2 1.95 -51.60 28.79
CA LYS A 2 2.95 -51.04 29.73
C LYS A 2 3.42 -49.74 29.03
N SER A 3 2.67 -48.62 29.21
CA SER A 3 3.06 -47.36 29.89
C SER A 3 4.39 -46.80 29.37
N VAL A 4 4.55 -45.66 28.68
CA VAL A 4 4.02 -44.27 28.73
C VAL A 4 4.14 -43.62 30.11
N THR A 5 5.20 -42.80 30.25
CA THR A 5 5.60 -41.75 31.23
C THR A 5 7.13 -41.91 31.36
N GLU A 6 8.04 -41.02 30.95
CA GLU A 6 8.07 -39.57 30.82
C GLU A 6 9.20 -39.18 29.84
N ILE A 7 8.93 -38.44 28.76
CA ILE A 7 9.28 -36.99 28.65
C ILE A 7 10.81 -36.80 28.58
N ILE A 8 11.43 -36.95 27.41
CA ILE A 8 11.54 -35.85 26.44
C ILE A 8 11.29 -34.46 27.07
N LYS A 9 12.32 -33.83 27.66
CA LYS A 9 12.68 -32.43 27.36
C LYS A 9 13.91 -31.96 28.15
N ARG A 10 14.97 -31.72 27.37
CA ARG A 10 15.86 -30.54 27.45
C ARG A 10 16.68 -30.40 28.75
N LYS A 11 17.97 -30.70 28.63
CA LYS A 11 19.11 -29.77 28.83
C LYS A 11 20.38 -30.57 29.16
N SER A 12 20.76 -31.46 28.24
CA SER A 12 22.17 -31.81 28.06
C SER A 12 22.74 -30.77 27.11
N TRP A 13 23.57 -29.85 27.62
CA TRP A 13 24.94 -29.62 27.15
C TRP A 13 25.46 -28.29 27.73
N LEU A 14 26.23 -28.40 28.82
CA LEU A 14 27.23 -27.42 29.21
C LEU A 14 28.49 -27.71 28.39
N ILE A 15 28.89 -26.80 27.50
CA ILE A 15 30.30 -26.62 27.10
C ILE A 15 30.63 -25.13 27.15
N VAL A 16 31.14 -24.76 28.32
CA VAL A 16 32.32 -23.93 28.65
C VAL A 16 33.12 -23.30 27.50
N PHE A 17 33.16 -21.96 27.55
CA PHE A 17 34.29 -21.02 27.41
C PHE A 17 35.10 -20.80 26.11
N ALA A 18 35.46 -19.51 25.98
CA ALA A 18 36.71 -18.94 25.49
C ALA A 18 36.78 -18.52 24.00
N GLY A 19 36.66 -17.21 23.78
CA GLY A 19 37.05 -16.58 22.52
C GLY A 19 36.44 -15.21 22.33
N VAL A 20 36.84 -14.21 23.13
CA VAL A 20 36.65 -12.81 22.73
C VAL A 20 37.60 -12.57 21.57
N LEU A 21 37.08 -12.63 20.35
CA LEU A 21 37.76 -12.17 19.15
C LEU A 21 36.85 -11.15 18.46
N LEU A 22 37.37 -9.93 18.46
CA LEU A 22 36.80 -8.69 17.98
C LEU A 22 36.47 -8.80 16.48
N ALA A 23 35.22 -9.07 16.15
CA ALA A 23 34.68 -8.84 14.81
C ALA A 23 33.22 -8.39 14.96
N GLY A 24 32.98 -7.11 14.66
CA GLY A 24 31.69 -6.46 14.79
C GLY A 24 30.61 -7.19 13.99
N LEU A 25 29.85 -8.03 14.69
CA LEU A 25 28.65 -8.68 14.19
C LEU A 25 27.42 -7.97 14.79
N CYS A 26 27.27 -6.68 14.49
CA CYS A 26 26.05 -5.95 14.84
C CYS A 26 25.28 -5.65 13.56
N GLY A 27 24.15 -6.32 13.42
CA GLY A 27 23.05 -5.88 12.59
C GLY A 27 23.18 -6.21 11.11
N SER A 28 22.70 -7.40 10.74
CA SER A 28 21.87 -7.50 9.54
C SER A 28 20.60 -6.66 9.73
N VAL A 29 20.74 -5.33 9.79
CA VAL A 29 19.64 -4.46 9.43
C VAL A 29 19.59 -4.59 7.92
N CYS A 30 18.70 -5.46 7.45
CA CYS A 30 18.21 -5.36 6.09
C CYS A 30 17.87 -3.88 5.87
N VAL A 31 18.65 -3.21 5.02
CA VAL A 31 18.24 -1.93 4.46
C VAL A 31 17.00 -2.27 3.65
N GLN A 32 15.84 -2.22 4.29
CA GLN A 32 14.59 -2.16 3.59
C GLN A 32 14.68 -0.85 2.83
N ALA A 33 14.96 -0.94 1.53
CA ALA A 33 14.80 0.16 0.60
C ALA A 33 13.34 0.59 0.71
N GLN A 34 13.07 1.52 1.62
CA GLN A 34 11.80 2.21 1.73
C GLN A 34 11.76 3.15 0.53
N ASP A 35 11.37 2.59 -0.60
CA ASP A 35 11.01 3.33 -1.81
C ASP A 35 9.72 4.10 -1.46
N SER A 36 9.91 5.18 -0.69
CA SER A 36 8.90 6.11 -0.25
C SER A 36 8.46 6.90 -1.47
N THR A 37 7.62 6.29 -2.30
CA THR A 37 7.09 6.90 -3.52
C THR A 37 5.92 7.84 -3.19
N ALA A 38 6.11 8.70 -2.19
CA ALA A 38 5.05 9.53 -1.63
C ALA A 38 4.65 10.63 -2.62
N GLY A 39 3.70 10.30 -3.49
CA GLY A 39 2.97 11.24 -4.32
C GLY A 39 3.44 11.33 -5.78
N LYS A 40 3.88 10.23 -6.39
CA LYS A 40 4.33 10.22 -7.80
C LYS A 40 3.14 10.13 -8.76
N THR A 41 3.05 11.01 -9.74
CA THR A 41 2.15 10.82 -10.89
C THR A 41 2.84 9.85 -11.87
N VAL A 42 2.09 8.89 -12.40
CA VAL A 42 2.62 7.79 -13.22
C VAL A 42 1.85 7.61 -14.52
N THR A 43 2.57 7.16 -15.54
CA THR A 43 2.00 6.82 -16.84
C THR A 43 1.01 5.65 -16.73
N GLN A 44 0.07 5.57 -17.67
CA GLN A 44 -0.93 4.49 -17.71
C GLN A 44 -0.31 3.09 -17.67
N LYS A 45 0.75 2.87 -18.46
CA LYS A 45 1.45 1.57 -18.51
C LYS A 45 1.99 1.17 -17.13
N LYS A 46 2.51 2.13 -16.36
CA LYS A 46 3.01 1.88 -15.00
C LYS A 46 1.85 1.69 -14.02
N PHE A 47 0.79 2.50 -14.15
CA PHE A 47 -0.42 2.39 -13.33
C PHE A 47 -1.07 1.01 -13.43
N GLN A 48 -1.24 0.49 -14.66
CA GLN A 48 -1.76 -0.86 -14.92
C GLN A 48 -0.93 -1.96 -14.22
N ARG A 49 0.40 -1.85 -14.23
CA ARG A 49 1.26 -2.80 -13.53
C ARG A 49 1.12 -2.72 -12.01
N LEU A 50 0.85 -1.54 -11.48
CA LEU A 50 0.74 -1.32 -10.03
C LEU A 50 -0.61 -1.78 -9.47
N ILE A 51 -1.70 -1.66 -10.23
CA ILE A 51 -3.03 -2.14 -9.82
C ILE A 51 -3.01 -3.64 -9.47
N ASN A 52 -2.22 -4.43 -10.20
CA ASN A 52 -2.13 -5.88 -9.99
C ASN A 52 -1.17 -6.31 -8.86
N LYS A 53 -0.54 -5.36 -8.15
CA LYS A 53 0.36 -5.71 -7.04
C LYS A 53 -0.44 -6.06 -5.78
N LYS A 54 0.13 -6.95 -4.96
CA LYS A 54 -0.41 -7.23 -3.62
C LYS A 54 -0.47 -5.94 -2.80
N ASN A 55 -1.57 -5.77 -2.06
CA ASN A 55 -1.85 -4.61 -1.20
C ASN A 55 -1.98 -3.28 -1.97
N ALA A 56 -2.28 -3.34 -3.26
CA ALA A 56 -2.68 -2.19 -4.05
C ALA A 56 -4.18 -1.94 -3.85
N VAL A 57 -4.54 -0.70 -3.53
CA VAL A 57 -5.92 -0.22 -3.42
C VAL A 57 -6.11 0.86 -4.48
N LEU A 58 -7.05 0.63 -5.39
CA LEU A 58 -7.41 1.59 -6.43
C LEU A 58 -8.53 2.48 -5.91
N LEU A 59 -8.33 3.80 -5.95
CA LEU A 59 -9.28 4.81 -5.48
C LEU A 59 -9.76 5.67 -6.64
N ASP A 60 -11.07 5.68 -6.85
CA ASP A 60 -11.74 6.63 -7.73
C ASP A 60 -12.24 7.81 -6.90
N VAL A 61 -11.61 8.98 -7.10
CA VAL A 61 -11.97 10.17 -6.33
C VAL A 61 -13.01 11.08 -6.98
N ARG A 62 -13.71 10.57 -8.00
CA ARG A 62 -14.83 11.26 -8.67
C ARG A 62 -16.13 11.14 -7.86
N THR A 63 -17.20 11.76 -8.35
CA THR A 63 -18.53 11.61 -7.76
C THR A 63 -19.08 10.19 -7.97
N ALA A 64 -20.10 9.82 -7.19
CA ALA A 64 -20.77 8.53 -7.33
C ALA A 64 -21.44 8.37 -8.70
N GLU A 65 -21.97 9.45 -9.28
CA GLU A 65 -22.58 9.45 -10.62
C GLU A 65 -21.54 9.18 -11.70
N GLU A 66 -20.36 9.83 -11.61
CA GLU A 66 -19.24 9.57 -12.52
C GLU A 66 -18.75 8.12 -12.41
N TYR A 67 -18.71 7.54 -11.21
CA TYR A 67 -18.31 6.16 -10.98
C TYR A 67 -19.31 5.15 -11.58
N LYS A 68 -20.61 5.34 -11.33
CA LYS A 68 -21.70 4.51 -11.87
C LYS A 68 -21.78 4.56 -13.40
N SER A 69 -21.39 5.69 -14.01
CA SER A 69 -21.33 5.80 -15.49
C SER A 69 -20.19 4.98 -16.11
N GLY A 70 -19.23 4.55 -15.30
CA GLY A 70 -18.07 3.80 -15.72
C GLY A 70 -16.84 4.14 -14.88
N HIS A 71 -16.13 3.12 -14.39
CA HIS A 71 -14.95 3.21 -13.54
C HIS A 71 -13.93 2.13 -13.91
N ILE A 72 -12.74 2.19 -13.31
CA ILE A 72 -11.72 1.15 -13.49
C ILE A 72 -12.08 -0.03 -12.59
N PRO A 73 -12.10 -1.29 -13.07
CA PRO A 73 -12.49 -2.45 -12.28
C PRO A 73 -11.74 -2.57 -10.96
N GLY A 74 -12.47 -2.89 -9.89
CA GLY A 74 -11.92 -3.02 -8.53
C GLY A 74 -11.53 -1.69 -7.86
N ALA A 75 -11.93 -0.54 -8.42
CA ALA A 75 -11.79 0.74 -7.76
C ALA A 75 -12.75 0.87 -6.57
N VAL A 76 -12.31 1.54 -5.51
CA VAL A 76 -13.17 1.98 -4.41
C VAL A 76 -13.46 3.46 -4.61
N GLN A 77 -14.74 3.82 -4.64
CA GLN A 77 -15.17 5.20 -4.87
C GLN A 77 -15.13 6.00 -3.57
N ILE A 78 -14.42 7.14 -3.56
CA ILE A 78 -14.38 8.09 -2.44
C ILE A 78 -14.34 9.52 -2.99
N ASP A 79 -15.46 10.24 -2.94
CA ASP A 79 -15.56 11.58 -3.56
C ASP A 79 -14.71 12.62 -2.82
N VAL A 80 -13.68 13.16 -3.48
CA VAL A 80 -12.82 14.20 -2.89
C VAL A 80 -13.52 15.54 -2.71
N GLN A 81 -14.61 15.80 -3.43
CA GLN A 81 -15.35 17.07 -3.30
C GLN A 81 -16.09 17.14 -1.97
N LYS A 82 -16.47 15.99 -1.40
CA LYS A 82 -17.01 15.89 -0.03
C LYS A 82 -15.85 15.81 0.97
N THR A 83 -15.14 16.93 1.15
CA THR A 83 -13.85 16.95 1.87
C THR A 83 -13.90 16.33 3.27
N ASP A 84 -14.96 16.58 4.04
CA ASP A 84 -15.10 16.04 5.39
C ASP A 84 -15.32 14.52 5.40
N ASP A 85 -16.18 14.04 4.51
CA ASP A 85 -16.42 12.60 4.32
C ASP A 85 -15.19 11.90 3.74
N PHE A 86 -14.47 12.56 2.84
CA PHE A 86 -13.23 12.06 2.26
C PHE A 86 -12.19 11.82 3.36
N LYS A 87 -11.96 12.81 4.24
CA LYS A 87 -11.02 12.70 5.37
C LYS A 87 -11.36 11.54 6.31
N LYS A 88 -12.63 11.43 6.72
CA LYS A 88 -13.10 10.33 7.58
C LYS A 88 -12.87 8.96 6.94
N GLN A 89 -13.15 8.84 5.65
CA GLN A 89 -12.94 7.59 4.93
C GLN A 89 -11.47 7.23 4.82
N ILE A 90 -10.59 8.18 4.48
CA ILE A 90 -9.15 7.91 4.40
C ILE A 90 -8.50 7.66 5.77
N GLU A 91 -9.06 8.13 6.88
CA GLU A 91 -8.57 7.79 8.23
C GLU A 91 -8.73 6.31 8.56
N SER A 92 -9.76 5.66 8.01
CA SER A 92 -10.02 4.23 8.19
C SER A 92 -9.10 3.32 7.35
N LEU A 93 -8.33 3.90 6.42
CA LEU A 93 -7.49 3.17 5.48
C LEU A 93 -6.12 2.80 6.07
N ASP A 94 -5.64 1.59 5.80
CA ASP A 94 -4.30 1.13 6.23
C ASP A 94 -3.18 1.82 5.44
N LYS A 95 -2.42 2.69 6.13
CA LYS A 95 -1.28 3.46 5.58
C LYS A 95 -0.14 2.58 5.02
N LYS A 96 -0.10 1.28 5.32
CA LYS A 96 0.90 0.33 4.77
C LYS A 96 0.61 -0.05 3.32
N ASN A 97 -0.64 0.06 2.89
CA ASN A 97 -1.08 -0.26 1.54
C ASN A 97 -0.57 0.75 0.51
N THR A 98 -0.59 0.32 -0.75
CA THR A 98 -0.28 1.18 -1.88
C THR A 98 -1.57 1.73 -2.45
N TYR A 99 -1.71 3.05 -2.51
CA TYR A 99 -2.91 3.68 -3.05
C TYR A 99 -2.64 4.22 -4.45
N LEU A 100 -3.53 3.86 -5.36
CA LEU A 100 -3.55 4.29 -6.75
C LEU A 100 -4.77 5.16 -6.94
N LEU A 101 -4.57 6.45 -7.16
CA LEU A 101 -5.64 7.43 -7.25
C LEU A 101 -5.84 7.83 -8.70
N TYR A 102 -7.10 8.00 -9.09
CA TYR A 102 -7.44 8.68 -10.33
C TYR A 102 -8.72 9.49 -10.16
N CYS A 103 -8.89 10.46 -11.05
CA CYS A 103 -10.14 11.19 -11.20
C CYS A 103 -10.45 11.34 -12.69
N ARG A 104 -11.29 12.31 -13.10
CA ARG A 104 -11.59 12.55 -14.52
C ARG A 104 -10.35 12.90 -15.35
N SER A 105 -9.54 13.88 -14.92
CA SER A 105 -8.42 14.43 -15.71
C SER A 105 -7.06 14.50 -14.99
N GLY A 106 -7.00 14.11 -13.72
CA GLY A 106 -5.79 14.14 -12.87
C GLY A 106 -5.77 15.26 -11.81
N LYS A 107 -6.56 16.34 -11.96
CA LYS A 107 -6.54 17.49 -11.03
C LYS A 107 -7.02 17.12 -9.62
N ARG A 108 -8.20 16.51 -9.52
CA ARG A 108 -8.84 16.11 -8.25
C ARG A 108 -8.05 15.02 -7.51
N SER A 109 -7.53 14.05 -8.25
CA SER A 109 -6.69 12.97 -7.70
C SER A 109 -5.32 13.46 -7.22
N ASN A 110 -4.75 14.47 -7.85
CA ASN A 110 -3.56 15.12 -7.34
C ASN A 110 -3.80 15.81 -5.98
N ALA A 111 -4.92 16.53 -5.83
CA ALA A 111 -5.32 17.13 -4.55
C ALA A 111 -5.55 16.07 -3.47
N ALA A 112 -6.30 15.01 -3.78
CA ALA A 112 -6.53 13.87 -2.89
C ALA A 112 -5.21 13.23 -2.43
N LYS A 113 -4.27 13.02 -3.38
CA LYS A 113 -2.93 12.48 -3.11
C LYS A 113 -2.14 13.38 -2.15
N MET A 114 -2.18 14.70 -2.34
CA MET A 114 -1.48 15.63 -1.44
C MET A 114 -2.08 15.60 -0.03
N LEU A 115 -3.40 15.51 0.10
CA LEU A 115 -4.08 15.36 1.38
C LEU A 115 -3.71 14.05 2.08
N MET A 116 -3.77 12.92 1.37
CA MET A 116 -3.34 11.63 1.92
C MET A 116 -1.86 11.65 2.31
N LYS A 117 -1.00 12.31 1.52
CA LYS A 117 0.42 12.47 1.87
C LYS A 117 0.58 13.22 3.20
N ALA A 118 -0.18 14.30 3.40
CA ALA A 118 -0.16 15.07 4.65
C ALA A 118 -0.64 14.23 5.86
N MET A 119 -1.49 13.23 5.64
CA MET A 119 -1.98 12.31 6.67
C MET A 119 -1.06 11.11 6.93
N GLY A 120 0.12 11.08 6.28
CA GLY A 120 1.18 10.09 6.53
C GLY A 120 1.14 8.87 5.62
N PHE A 121 0.38 8.91 4.52
CA PHE A 121 0.45 7.86 3.50
C PHE A 121 1.72 7.99 2.66
N THR A 122 2.48 6.90 2.55
CA THR A 122 3.82 6.91 1.94
C THR A 122 3.87 6.34 0.52
N LYS A 123 2.92 5.46 0.17
CA LYS A 123 2.86 4.79 -1.14
C LYS A 123 1.65 5.28 -1.94
N LEU A 124 1.80 6.44 -2.56
CA LEU A 124 0.73 7.10 -3.30
C LEU A 124 1.11 7.31 -4.76
N TYR A 125 0.26 6.83 -5.67
CA TYR A 125 0.42 6.96 -7.11
C TYR A 125 -0.81 7.61 -7.73
N ASP A 126 -0.62 8.57 -8.63
CA ASP A 126 -1.71 9.25 -9.34
C ASP A 126 -1.66 8.94 -10.84
N LEU A 127 -2.81 8.65 -11.44
CA LEU A 127 -2.92 8.35 -12.86
C LEU A 127 -2.78 9.61 -13.71
N GLU A 128 -1.70 9.66 -14.50
CA GLU A 128 -1.49 10.75 -15.44
C GLU A 128 -2.63 10.85 -16.47
N GLY A 129 -3.23 12.04 -16.57
CA GLY A 129 -4.35 12.31 -17.47
C GLY A 129 -5.71 11.78 -17.02
N GLY A 130 -5.77 11.09 -15.88
CA GLY A 130 -7.00 10.58 -15.30
C GLY A 130 -7.75 9.57 -16.17
N PHE A 131 -9.02 9.36 -15.83
CA PHE A 131 -9.93 8.41 -16.47
C PHE A 131 -10.20 8.75 -17.95
N ILE A 132 -10.17 10.02 -18.35
CA ILE A 132 -10.35 10.42 -19.76
C ILE A 132 -9.32 9.75 -20.66
N LYS A 133 -8.06 9.70 -20.21
CA LYS A 133 -6.98 9.08 -21.01
C LYS A 133 -6.91 7.57 -20.81
N TRP A 134 -7.69 6.99 -19.89
CA TRP A 134 -7.61 5.57 -19.57
C TRP A 134 -8.06 4.69 -20.75
N THR A 135 -7.13 3.84 -21.19
CA THR A 135 -7.30 2.91 -22.31
C THR A 135 -7.52 1.46 -21.88
N GLY A 136 -7.47 1.17 -20.58
CA GLY A 136 -7.71 -0.17 -20.04
C GLY A 136 -9.19 -0.50 -19.89
N SER A 137 -9.45 -1.65 -19.25
CA SER A 137 -10.81 -2.12 -18.93
C SER A 137 -11.60 -1.10 -18.10
N LYS A 138 -12.92 -1.08 -18.30
CA LYS A 138 -13.89 -0.23 -17.62
C LYS A 138 -15.07 -1.10 -17.18
N GLU A 139 -15.61 -0.82 -16.01
CA GLU A 139 -16.77 -1.48 -15.41
C GLU A 139 -17.83 -0.43 -15.05
N GLN A 140 -19.10 -0.81 -15.00
CA GLN A 140 -20.22 0.08 -14.69
C GLN A 140 -20.88 -0.35 -13.39
#